data_AF-A0A147F546-F1
#
_entry.id   AF-A0A147F546-F1
#
_cell.length_a   1.000
_cell.length_b   1.000
_cell.length_c   1.000
_cell.angle_alpha   90.00
_cell.angle_beta   90.00
_cell.angle_gamma   90.00
#
_symmetry.space_group_name_H-M   'P 1'
#
loop_
_entity.id
_entity.type
_entity.pdbx_description
1 polymer ?
#
loop_
_entity_poly.entity_id
_entity_poly.type
_entity_poly.pdbx_seq_one_letter_code
_entity_poly.pdbx_strand_id
1 'polypeptide(L)'
;MVQVWSPMSQLQRSPEAGVWFIFDKSKRIAIVRVVEVRGRKLLRSVTFDSDPTRRQLIGYFPEDAMRLAVECTWSEYVKHTGPSNSNRR
;
A
#
# COMPACT_ATOMS: atom_id res chain seq x y z
N MET A 1 -20.22 0.91 -15.86
CA MET A 1 -19.80 1.96 -14.93
C MET A 1 -18.28 2.08 -15.03
N VAL A 2 -17.74 3.16 -15.60
CA VAL A 2 -16.28 3.32 -15.76
C VAL A 2 -15.70 3.66 -14.39
N GLN A 3 -15.03 2.71 -13.76
CA GLN A 3 -14.31 2.97 -12.51
C GLN A 3 -13.15 3.92 -12.83
N VAL A 4 -13.21 5.15 -12.30
CA VAL A 4 -12.09 6.09 -12.39
C VAL A 4 -10.95 5.51 -11.57
N TRP A 5 -9.79 5.35 -12.19
CA TRP A 5 -8.61 4.84 -11.52
C TRP A 5 -8.19 5.77 -10.38
N SER A 6 -7.91 5.21 -9.21
CA SER A 6 -7.29 5.92 -8.09
C SER A 6 -6.40 4.96 -7.28
N PRO A 7 -5.35 5.43 -6.60
CA PRO A 7 -4.56 4.57 -5.72
C PRO A 7 -5.41 3.83 -4.68
N MET A 8 -6.45 4.48 -4.15
CA MET A 8 -7.36 3.86 -3.18
C MET A 8 -8.19 2.71 -3.75
N SER A 9 -8.50 2.70 -5.05
CA SER A 9 -9.20 1.54 -5.65
C SER A 9 -8.32 0.30 -5.75
N GLN A 10 -7.01 0.44 -5.52
CA GLN A 10 -6.05 -0.65 -5.49
C GLN A 10 -5.85 -1.25 -4.09
N LEU A 11 -6.44 -0.64 -3.06
CA LEU A 11 -6.36 -1.09 -1.67
C LEU A 11 -7.43 -2.16 -1.40
N GLN A 12 -7.04 -3.30 -0.83
CA GLN A 12 -7.97 -4.34 -0.39
C GLN A 12 -7.64 -4.76 1.05
N ARG A 13 -8.68 -4.99 1.85
CA ARG A 13 -8.53 -5.45 3.23
C ARG A 13 -8.15 -6.93 3.28
N SER A 14 -7.18 -7.27 4.11
CA SER A 14 -6.82 -8.66 4.44
C SER A 14 -7.85 -9.27 5.41
N PRO A 15 -7.99 -10.61 5.46
CA PRO A 15 -8.68 -11.27 6.58
C PRO A 15 -8.05 -10.95 7.94
N GLU A 16 -6.74 -10.67 7.96
CA GLU A 16 -6.05 -10.23 9.17
C GLU A 16 -6.44 -8.79 9.54
N ALA A 17 -6.85 -8.60 10.79
CA ALA A 17 -7.29 -7.30 11.29
C ALA A 17 -6.15 -6.27 11.22
N GLY A 18 -6.46 -5.07 10.73
CA GLY A 18 -5.49 -3.99 10.60
C GLY A 18 -4.45 -4.20 9.50
N VAL A 19 -4.68 -5.11 8.56
CA VAL A 19 -3.80 -5.33 7.40
C VAL A 19 -4.56 -5.08 6.11
N TRP A 20 -3.90 -4.41 5.17
CA TRP A 20 -4.37 -4.15 3.82
C TRP A 20 -3.27 -4.46 2.81
N PHE A 21 -3.67 -4.91 1.64
CA PHE A 21 -2.80 -5.11 0.49
C PHE A 21 -3.07 -4.02 -0.54
N ILE A 22 -2.01 -3.55 -1.19
CA ILE A 22 -2.13 -2.69 -2.36
C ILE A 22 -1.77 -3.54 -3.58
N PHE A 23 -2.61 -3.47 -4.60
CA PHE A 23 -2.48 -4.25 -5.82
C PHE A 23 -2.13 -3.39 -7.03
N ASP A 24 -1.40 -3.96 -7.96
CA ASP A 24 -1.36 -3.51 -9.34
C ASP A 24 -1.95 -4.63 -10.20
N LYS A 25 -3.20 -4.47 -10.64
CA LYS A 25 -4.01 -5.53 -11.22
C LYS A 25 -4.15 -6.72 -10.26
N SER A 26 -3.58 -7.88 -10.60
CA SER A 26 -3.57 -9.09 -9.77
C SER A 26 -2.32 -9.22 -8.89
N LYS A 27 -1.31 -8.35 -9.08
CA LYS A 27 -0.05 -8.41 -8.34
C LYS A 27 -0.15 -7.63 -7.04
N ARG A 28 0.18 -8.25 -5.91
CA ARG A 28 0.39 -7.53 -4.64
C ARG A 28 1.70 -6.76 -4.74
N ILE A 29 1.65 -5.45 -4.51
CA ILE A 29 2.83 -4.59 -4.60
C ILE A 29 3.27 -4.05 -3.24
N ALA A 30 2.34 -3.94 -2.28
CA ALA A 30 2.64 -3.48 -0.93
C ALA A 30 1.67 -4.02 0.12
N ILE A 31 2.07 -3.88 1.38
CA ILE A 31 1.28 -4.18 2.58
C ILE A 31 1.24 -2.92 3.43
N VAL A 32 0.05 -2.46 3.78
CA VAL A 32 -0.16 -1.46 4.83
C VAL A 32 -0.71 -2.18 6.04
N ARG A 33 -0.11 -1.97 7.21
CA ARG A 33 -0.61 -2.56 8.46
C ARG A 33 -0.59 -1.59 9.62
N VAL A 34 -1.53 -1.73 10.55
CA VAL A 34 -1.48 -1.05 11.83
C VAL A 34 -0.35 -1.65 12.66
N VAL A 35 0.46 -0.79 13.25
CA VAL A 35 1.52 -1.16 14.21
C VAL A 35 1.48 -0.19 15.38
N GLU A 36 1.98 -0.64 16.53
CA GLU A 36 2.24 0.23 17.66
C GLU A 36 3.73 0.54 17.77
N VAL A 37 4.09 1.81 17.81
CA VAL A 37 5.46 2.28 17.99
C VAL A 37 5.47 3.28 19.14
N ARG A 38 6.17 2.93 20.23
CA ARG A 38 6.29 3.79 21.43
C ARG A 38 4.92 4.26 21.95
N GLY A 39 3.95 3.36 22.03
CA GLY A 39 2.58 3.66 22.52
C GLY A 39 1.68 4.41 21.54
N ARG A 40 2.11 4.59 20.27
CA ARG A 40 1.31 5.25 19.23
C ARG A 40 0.96 4.28 18.12
N LYS A 41 -0.31 4.23 17.74
CA LYS A 41 -0.77 3.47 16.56
C LYS A 41 -0.44 4.24 15.29
N LEU A 42 0.14 3.53 14.33
CA LEU A 42 0.57 4.05 13.04
C LEU A 42 0.23 3.05 11.94
N LEU A 43 0.05 3.54 10.72
CA LEU A 43 0.08 2.70 9.52
C LEU A 43 1.54 2.56 9.08
N ARG A 44 2.01 1.32 8.97
CA ARG A 44 3.32 0.99 8.38
C ARG A 44 3.09 0.44 6.98
N SER A 45 3.62 1.13 5.98
CA SER A 45 3.62 0.66 4.59
C SER A 45 4.97 0.04 4.23
N VAL A 46 4.93 -1.14 3.60
CA VAL A 46 6.11 -1.85 3.09
C VAL A 46 5.85 -2.43 1.71
N THR A 47 6.91 -2.68 0.95
CA THR A 47 6.82 -3.46 -0.29
C THR A 47 6.32 -4.88 -0.01
N PHE A 48 5.70 -5.50 -1.02
CA PHE A 48 5.28 -6.89 -0.93
C PHE A 48 6.43 -7.82 -1.34
N ASP A 49 6.73 -8.78 -0.47
CA ASP A 49 7.55 -9.95 -0.75
C ASP A 49 6.99 -11.12 0.09
N SER A 50 7.08 -12.35 -0.43
CA SER A 50 6.68 -13.56 0.29
C SER A 50 7.55 -13.76 1.53
N ASP A 51 8.84 -13.41 1.45
CA ASP A 51 9.75 -13.37 2.58
C ASP A 51 9.62 -12.03 3.32
N PRO A 52 9.16 -12.02 4.59
CA PRO A 52 9.02 -10.80 5.37
C PRO A 52 10.30 -9.99 5.53
N THR A 53 11.47 -10.64 5.48
CA THR A 53 12.78 -9.98 5.69
C THR A 53 13.22 -9.17 4.47
N ARG A 54 12.70 -9.50 3.29
CA ARG A 54 12.98 -8.81 2.02
C ARG A 54 12.08 -7.59 1.79
N ARG A 55 11.05 -7.42 2.62
CA ARG A 55 10.13 -6.28 2.53
C ARG A 55 10.84 -4.99 2.94
N GLN A 56 10.76 -4.00 2.07
CA GLN A 56 11.40 -2.71 2.28
C GLN A 56 10.39 -1.72 2.85
N LEU A 57 10.85 -0.88 3.79
CA LEU A 57 10.02 0.16 4.39
C LEU A 57 9.75 1.26 3.36
N ILE A 58 8.48 1.60 3.20
CA ILE A 58 8.06 2.78 2.42
C ILE A 58 7.85 3.96 3.37
N GLY A 59 7.15 3.73 4.48
CA GLY A 59 6.95 4.79 5.47
C GLY A 59 6.05 4.41 6.64
N TYR A 60 5.99 5.33 7.59
CA TYR A 60 5.03 5.33 8.70
C TYR A 60 4.09 6.52 8.52
N PHE A 61 2.81 6.30 8.75
CA PHE A 61 1.76 7.30 8.60
C PHE A 61 0.86 7.28 9.84
N PRO A 62 0.17 8.38 10.16
CA PRO A 62 -0.89 8.38 11.16
C PRO A 62 -1.93 7.28 10.91
N GLU A 63 -2.54 6.74 11.96
CA GLU A 63 -3.52 5.64 11.88
C GLU A 63 -4.71 5.96 10.97
N ASP A 64 -5.13 7.23 10.94
CA ASP A 64 -6.24 7.76 10.16
C ASP A 64 -5.85 8.21 8.74
N ALA A 65 -4.55 8.20 8.40
CA ALA A 65 -4.02 8.72 7.14
C ALA A 65 -3.88 7.63 6.05
N MET A 66 -4.83 6.70 5.96
CA MET A 66 -4.77 5.59 4.99
C MET A 66 -4.59 6.07 3.55
N ARG A 67 -5.32 7.12 3.15
CA ARG A 67 -5.21 7.68 1.81
C ARG A 67 -3.79 8.14 1.48
N LEU A 68 -3.16 8.87 2.40
CA LEU A 68 -1.78 9.33 2.24
C LEU A 68 -0.81 8.15 2.15
N ALA A 69 -0.97 7.13 3.02
CA ALA A 69 -0.14 5.93 2.99
C ALA A 69 -0.20 5.24 1.62
N VAL A 70 -1.39 5.12 1.03
CA VAL A 70 -1.61 4.50 -0.28
C VAL A 70 -1.06 5.35 -1.42
N GLU A 71 -1.30 6.67 -1.40
CA GLU A 71 -0.79 7.60 -2.44
C GLU A 71 0.75 7.63 -2.45
N CYS A 72 1.40 7.73 -1.29
CA CYS A 72 2.86 7.65 -1.17
C CYS A 72 3.40 6.29 -1.62
N THR A 73 2.73 5.19 -1.26
CA THR A 73 3.13 3.84 -1.68
C THR A 73 3.05 3.67 -3.19
N TRP A 74 1.99 4.17 -3.82
CA TRP A 74 1.86 4.12 -5.27
C TRP A 74 2.90 4.96 -5.98
N SER A 75 3.18 6.16 -5.46
CA SER A 75 4.22 7.04 -5.99
C SER A 75 5.59 6.36 -5.96
N GLU A 76 5.94 5.72 -4.84
CA GLU A 76 7.20 5.00 -4.70
C GLU A 76 7.27 3.78 -5.64
N TYR A 77 6.18 3.02 -5.76
CA TYR A 77 6.11 1.91 -6.72
C TYR A 77 6.35 2.37 -8.17
N VAL A 78 5.68 3.44 -8.60
CA VAL A 78 5.84 4.00 -9.96
C VAL A 78 7.25 4.52 -10.18
N LYS A 79 7.88 5.13 -9.17
CA LYS A 79 9.26 5.60 -9.25
C LYS A 79 10.26 4.46 -9.52
N HIS A 80 10.05 3.28 -8.93
CA HIS A 80 10.94 2.13 -9.08
C HIS A 80 10.62 1.23 -10.28
N THR A 81 9.36 1.16 -10.71
CA THR A 81 8.91 0.19 -11.73
C THR A 81 8.42 0.84 -13.02
N GLY A 82 8.32 2.17 -13.06
CA GLY A 82 7.69 2.93 -14.14
C GLY A 82 6.17 3.02 -13.99
N PRO A 83 5.49 3.77 -14.87
CA PRO A 83 4.04 3.91 -14.84
C PRO A 83 3.37 2.55 -15.06
N SER A 84 2.41 2.21 -14.19
CA SER A 84 1.60 1.02 -14.43
C SER A 84 0.70 1.19 -15.65
N ASN A 85 0.56 0.12 -16.44
CA ASN A 85 -0.44 0.03 -17.50
C ASN A 85 -1.88 0.01 -16.96
N SER A 86 -2.07 -0.11 -15.64
CA SER A 86 -3.37 0.05 -14.97
C SER A 86 -3.92 1.48 -15.07
N ASN A 87 -3.07 2.45 -15.40
CA ASN A 87 -3.45 3.87 -15.57
C ASN A 87 -3.77 4.23 -17.03
N ARG A 88 -3.56 3.34 -18.00
CA ARG A 88 -3.95 3.59 -19.40
C ARG A 88 -5.43 3.24 -19.56
N ARG A 89 -6.25 4.28 -19.74
CA ARG A 89 -7.62 4.17 -20.25
C ARG A 89 -7.64 3.70 -21.70
#